data_AF-A0A7K9DK11-F1
#
_entry.id   AF-A0A7K9DK11-F1
#
_cell.length_a   1.000
_cell.length_b   1.000
_cell.length_c   1.000
_cell.angle_alpha   90.00
_cell.angle_beta   90.00
_cell.angle_gamma   90.00
#
_symmetry.space_group_name_H-M   'P 1'
#
loop_
_entity.id
_entity.type
_entity.pdbx_description
1 polymer ?
#
loop_
_entity_poly.entity_id
_entity_poly.type
_entity_poly.pdbx_seq_one_letter_code
_entity_poly.pdbx_strand_id
1 'polypeptide(L)' 'FSVALSGTVLARCPACARNFANFYCHNICSPNQSLFTNVTRVISLPPVLPGLPPRSAVVEYQCFYRQEFAD' A
#
# COMPACT_ATOMS: atom_id res chain seq x y z
N PHE A 1 -5.93 10.62 4.95
CA PHE A 1 -6.97 9.87 5.69
C PHE A 1 -6.62 8.41 5.96
N SER A 2 -5.97 7.62 5.07
CA SER A 2 -5.87 6.15 5.26
C SER A 2 -5.08 5.67 6.48
N VAL A 3 -3.99 6.33 6.88
CA VAL A 3 -3.17 5.93 8.05
C VAL A 3 -3.41 6.83 9.27
N ALA A 4 -3.99 8.02 9.05
CA ALA A 4 -4.07 9.07 10.06
C ALA A 4 -4.90 8.68 11.29
N LEU A 5 -6.05 8.03 11.10
CA LEU A 5 -6.90 7.60 12.22
C LEU A 5 -6.20 6.56 13.09
N SER A 6 -5.62 5.52 12.48
CA SER A 6 -4.85 4.49 13.19
C SER A 6 -3.63 5.09 13.88
N GLY A 7 -2.98 6.08 13.25
CA GLY A 7 -1.90 6.84 13.87
C GLY A 7 -2.32 7.52 15.18
N THR A 8 -3.52 8.11 15.23
CA THR A 8 -4.07 8.69 16.46
C THR A 8 -4.34 7.64 17.54
N VAL A 9 -4.90 6.49 17.17
CA VAL A 9 -5.16 5.38 18.13
C VAL A 9 -3.85 4.85 18.72
N LEU A 10 -2.81 4.71 17.88
CA LEU A 10 -1.50 4.19 18.28
C LEU A 10 -0.57 5.27 18.85
N ALA A 11 -1.01 6.53 18.94
CA ALA A 11 -0.15 7.66 19.32
C ALA A 11 0.46 7.53 20.72
N ARG A 12 -0.16 6.76 21.61
CA ARG A 12 0.37 6.50 22.97
C ARG A 12 1.58 5.58 22.98
N CYS A 13 1.81 4.81 21.91
CA CYS A 13 2.98 3.93 21.77
C CYS A 13 3.72 4.23 20.45
N PRO A 14 4.82 5.00 20.49
CA PRO A 14 5.57 5.37 19.29
C PRO A 14 6.09 4.16 18.49
N ALA A 15 6.43 3.06 19.16
CA ALA A 15 6.88 1.83 18.50
C ALA A 15 5.75 1.21 17.66
N CYS A 16 4.55 1.06 18.23
CA CYS A 16 3.38 0.55 17.50
C CYS A 16 3.04 1.44 16.31
N ALA A 17 3.02 2.77 16.51
CA ALA A 17 2.74 3.72 15.44
C ALA A 17 3.76 3.62 14.28
N ARG A 18 5.06 3.49 14.60
CA ARG A 18 6.12 3.31 13.59
C ARG A 18 6.01 1.98 12.87
N ASN A 19 5.79 0.87 13.58
CA ASN A 19 5.66 -0.44 12.94
C ASN A 19 4.45 -0.47 12.00
N PHE A 20 3.31 0.08 12.43
CA PHE A 20 2.12 0.23 11.59
C PHE A 20 2.40 1.10 10.36
N ALA A 21 3.00 2.28 10.53
CA ALA A 21 3.35 3.14 9.39
C ALA A 21 4.32 2.47 8.43
N ASN A 22 5.34 1.77 8.94
CA ASN A 22 6.31 1.03 8.15
C ASN A 22 5.66 -0.09 7.34
N PHE A 23 4.67 -0.79 7.89
CA PHE A 23 3.90 -1.80 7.15
C PHE A 23 3.28 -1.24 5.87
N TYR A 24 2.60 -0.09 5.96
CA TYR A 24 2.02 0.57 4.79
C TYR A 24 3.08 1.16 3.85
N CYS A 25 4.14 1.76 4.40
CA CYS A 25 5.22 2.29 3.58
C CYS A 25 5.92 1.17 2.79
N HIS A 26 6.09 -0.01 3.38
CA HIS A 26 6.65 -1.15 2.69
C HIS A 26 5.74 -1.60 1.53
N ASN A 27 4.43 -1.73 1.80
CA ASN A 27 3.44 -2.06 0.77
C ASN A 27 3.35 -1.06 -0.39
N ILE A 28 3.66 0.23 -0.18
CA ILE A 28 3.41 1.29 -1.17
C ILE A 28 4.68 1.81 -1.83
N CYS A 29 5.76 1.95 -1.06
CA CYS A 29 6.96 2.70 -1.44
C CYS A 29 8.24 1.85 -1.50
N SER A 30 8.18 0.56 -1.13
CA SER A 30 9.38 -0.29 -1.17
C SER A 30 9.92 -0.37 -2.60
N PRO A 31 11.22 -0.17 -2.84
CA PRO A 31 11.81 -0.36 -4.17
C PRO A 31 11.74 -1.83 -4.63
N ASN A 32 11.51 -2.76 -3.70
CA ASN A 32 11.39 -4.20 -3.93
C ASN A 32 9.94 -4.70 -3.79
N GLN A 33 8.94 -3.81 -3.92
CA GLN A 33 7.52 -4.13 -3.74
C GLN A 33 7.08 -5.39 -4.50
N SER A 34 7.53 -5.54 -5.75
CA SER A 34 7.18 -6.68 -6.60
C SER A 34 7.62 -8.04 -6.06
N LEU A 35 8.55 -8.10 -5.09
CA LEU A 35 8.98 -9.36 -4.48
C LEU A 35 7.94 -9.95 -3.51
N PHE A 36 7.01 -9.12 -3.00
CA PHE A 36 6.05 -9.53 -1.97
C PHE A 36 4.63 -9.03 -2.21
N THR A 37 4.36 -8.38 -3.35
CA THR A 37 3.00 -8.01 -3.76
C THR A 37 2.63 -8.64 -5.10
N ASN A 38 1.37 -9.04 -5.25
CA ASN A 38 0.82 -9.49 -6.53
C ASN A 38 -0.47 -8.74 -6.85
N VAL A 39 -0.53 -8.06 -8.01
CA VAL A 39 -1.73 -7.36 -8.46
C VAL A 39 -2.74 -8.36 -8.99
N THR A 40 -3.92 -8.43 -8.36
CA THR A 40 -4.98 -9.39 -8.74
C THR A 40 -6.09 -8.75 -9.56
N ARG A 41 -6.29 -7.42 -9.46
CA ARG A 41 -7.30 -6.71 -10.26
C ARG A 41 -6.87 -5.29 -10.62
N VAL A 42 -7.09 -4.94 -11.90
CA VAL A 42 -6.90 -3.59 -12.45
C VAL A 42 -8.16 -3.09 -13.15
N ILE A 43 -8.34 -1.77 -13.20
CA ILE A 43 -9.36 -1.12 -14.03
C ILE A 43 -8.68 -0.20 -15.06
N SER A 44 -9.30 -0.03 -16.22
CA SER A 44 -8.86 0.91 -17.25
C SER A 44 -9.50 2.27 -17.01
N LEU A 45 -8.68 3.28 -16.74
CA LEU A 45 -9.07 4.66 -16.61
C LEU A 45 -9.00 5.37 -17.98
N PRO A 46 -9.94 6.28 -18.26
CA PRO A 46 -9.90 7.06 -19.49
C PRO A 46 -8.63 7.94 -19.53
N PRO A 47 -8.19 8.34 -20.73
CA PRO A 47 -7.11 9.31 -20.89
C PRO A 47 -7.39 10.60 -20.13
N VAL A 48 -6.39 11.11 -19.43
CA VAL A 48 -6.52 12.39 -18.69
C VAL A 48 -6.56 13.59 -19.63
N LEU A 49 -5.91 13.47 -20.80
CA LEU A 49 -5.91 14.49 -21.84
C LEU A 49 -6.12 13.82 -23.22
N PRO A 50 -6.66 14.57 -24.20
CA PRO A 50 -6.77 14.09 -25.58
C PRO A 50 -5.41 13.65 -26.13
N GLY A 51 -5.37 12.48 -26.78
CA GLY A 51 -4.15 11.92 -27.38
C GLY A 51 -3.26 11.11 -26.42
N LEU A 52 -3.58 11.05 -25.12
CA LEU A 52 -2.89 10.15 -24.19
C LEU A 52 -3.48 8.73 -24.20
N PRO A 53 -2.69 7.69 -23.89
CA PRO A 53 -3.21 6.35 -23.71
C PRO A 53 -4.06 6.24 -22.43
N PRO A 54 -4.99 5.26 -22.37
CA PRO A 54 -5.68 4.90 -21.13
C PRO A 54 -4.67 4.39 -20.08
N ARG A 55 -4.99 4.57 -18.80
CA ARG A 55 -4.11 4.17 -17.68
C ARG A 55 -4.72 3.00 -16.93
N SER A 56 -3.91 2.09 -16.45
CA SER A 56 -4.37 1.03 -15.54
C SER A 56 -4.27 1.50 -14.09
N ALA A 57 -5.34 1.33 -13.32
CA ALA A 57 -5.33 1.54 -11.88
C ALA A 57 -5.49 0.20 -11.15
N VAL A 58 -4.60 -0.04 -10.20
CA VAL A 58 -4.67 -1.21 -9.30
C VAL A 58 -5.80 -0.99 -8.31
N VAL A 59 -6.74 -1.93 -8.26
CA VAL A 59 -7.88 -1.90 -7.33
C VAL A 59 -7.87 -3.07 -6.36
N GLU A 60 -7.01 -4.07 -6.58
CA GLU A 60 -6.76 -5.16 -5.66
C GLU A 60 -5.34 -5.72 -5.86
N TYR A 61 -4.68 -6.01 -4.75
CA TYR A 61 -3.41 -6.73 -4.71
C TYR A 61 -3.34 -7.59 -3.44
N GLN A 62 -2.58 -8.66 -3.51
CA GLN A 62 -2.22 -9.51 -2.38
C GLN A 62 -0.83 -9.13 -1.86
N CYS A 63 -0.64 -9.20 -0.54
CA CYS A 63 0.68 -9.06 0.09
C CYS A 63 1.08 -10.36 0.79
N PHE A 64 2.34 -10.73 0.65
CA PHE A 64 2.90 -11.95 1.22
C PHE A 64 3.97 -11.59 2.26
N TYR A 65 3.64 -11.78 3.54
CA TYR A 65 4.53 -11.49 4.66
C TYR A 65 4.90 -12.76 5.41
N ARG A 66 6.12 -12.79 6.00
CA ARG A 66 6.49 -13.83 6.96
C ARG A 66 5.74 -13.59 8.26
N GLN A 67 5.35 -14.66 8.95
CA GLN A 67 4.59 -14.58 10.19
C GLN A 67 5.34 -13.80 11.28
N GLU A 68 6.64 -14.01 11.42
CA GLU A 68 7.52 -13.29 12.36
C GLU A 68 7.50 -11.76 12.24
N PHE A 69 7.06 -11.22 11.09
CA PHE A 69 6.92 -9.79 10.88
C PHE A 69 5.56 -9.25 11.34
N ALA A 70 4.56 -10.13 11.44
CA ALA A 70 3.19 -9.82 11.84
C ALA A 70 2.89 -10.17 13.31
N ASP A 71 3.66 -11.07 13.91
CA ASP A 71 3.67 -11.39 15.35
C ASP A 71 4.27 -10.23 16.17
#